data_AF-A0A8C8FFJ7-F1
#
_entry.id   AF-A0A8C8FFJ7-F1
#
_cell.length_a   1.000
_cell.length_b   1.000
_cell.length_c   1.000
_cell.angle_alpha   90.00
_cell.angle_beta   90.00
_cell.angle_gamma   90.00
#
_symmetry.space_group_name_H-M   'P 1'
#
loop_
_entity.id
_entity.type
_entity.pdbx_description
1 polymer ?
#
loop_
_entity_poly.entity_id
_entity_poly.type
_entity_poly.pdbx_seq_one_letter_code
_entity_poly.pdbx_strand_id
1 'polypeptide(L)'
;DNPQEDQTKMTPFKINLKDERYRDDFSPLVEGCGCYHCRNHKRACLRHLLVTNELLAGVLLMLHNMAHYCAFFTALRGVLKKAENLHGPASP
;
A
#
# COMPACT_ATOMS: atom_id res chain seq x y z
N ASP A 1 28.82 -5.40 1.34
CA ASP A 1 27.41 -4.94 1.43
C ASP A 1 27.33 -3.65 2.22
N ASN A 2 27.24 -2.53 1.50
CA ASN A 2 27.13 -1.20 2.11
C ASN A 2 25.66 -0.97 2.55
N PRO A 3 25.37 -0.75 3.84
CA PRO A 3 23.99 -0.58 4.33
C PRO A 3 23.31 0.74 3.91
N GLN A 4 23.99 1.61 3.14
CA GLN A 4 23.57 2.98 2.87
C GLN A 4 22.87 3.21 1.51
N GLU A 5 22.68 2.18 0.69
CA GLU A 5 22.02 2.30 -0.63
C GLU A 5 20.55 1.83 -0.64
N ASP A 6 19.61 2.52 0.01
CA ASP A 6 18.19 2.52 -0.43
C ASP A 6 17.39 3.69 0.16
N GLN A 7 18.01 4.87 0.28
CA GLN A 7 17.27 6.08 0.60
C GLN A 7 17.07 6.81 -0.73
N THR A 8 15.82 7.08 -1.13
CA THR A 8 15.41 7.96 -2.26
C THR A 8 15.05 7.33 -3.62
N LYS A 9 14.41 6.15 -3.68
CA LYS A 9 13.69 5.75 -4.91
C LYS A 9 12.22 5.42 -4.62
N MET A 10 11.36 6.39 -4.92
CA MET A 10 9.94 6.15 -5.07
C MET A 10 9.71 5.27 -6.29
N THR A 11 8.99 4.17 -6.11
CA THR A 11 8.62 3.28 -7.21
C THR A 11 7.12 3.37 -7.42
N PRO A 12 6.57 2.79 -8.50
CA PRO A 12 5.12 2.68 -8.66
C PRO A 12 4.41 1.97 -7.50
N PHE A 13 5.14 1.23 -6.66
CA PHE A 13 4.61 0.36 -5.62
C PHE A 13 4.91 0.83 -4.19
N LYS A 14 5.86 1.75 -3.99
CA LYS A 14 6.22 2.27 -2.66
C LYS A 14 6.41 3.78 -2.69
N ILE A 15 5.96 4.44 -1.63
CA ILE A 15 6.18 5.87 -1.36
C ILE A 15 6.95 6.04 -0.06
N ASN A 16 7.77 7.10 0.04
CA ASN A 16 8.42 7.47 1.30
C ASN A 16 7.57 8.51 2.04
N LEU A 17 6.81 8.08 3.04
CA LEU A 17 5.91 8.97 3.80
C LEU A 17 6.63 9.97 4.70
N LYS A 18 7.96 9.86 4.87
CA LYS A 18 8.75 10.88 5.56
C LYS A 18 8.99 12.13 4.70
N ASP A 19 8.77 12.06 3.39
CA ASP A 19 8.98 13.18 2.46
C ASP A 19 8.12 14.41 2.86
N GLU A 20 8.70 15.61 2.76
CA GLU A 20 8.05 16.88 3.17
C GLU A 20 6.73 17.14 2.44
N ARG A 21 6.59 16.68 1.19
CA ARG A 21 5.38 16.83 0.38
C ARG A 21 4.11 16.23 1.01
N TYR A 22 4.27 15.30 1.96
CA TYR A 22 3.15 14.67 2.66
C TYR A 22 2.76 15.38 3.95
N ARG A 23 3.42 16.48 4.31
CA ARG A 23 3.16 17.23 5.55
C ARG A 23 1.72 17.70 5.66
N ASP A 24 1.17 18.24 4.58
CA ASP A 24 -0.20 18.77 4.52
C ASP A 24 -1.06 17.99 3.52
N ASP A 25 -0.71 16.72 3.27
CA ASP A 25 -1.50 15.83 2.41
C ASP A 25 -2.61 15.14 3.22
N PHE A 26 -3.83 15.66 3.10
CA PHE A 26 -5.02 15.15 3.79
C PHE A 26 -5.77 14.06 2.99
N SER A 27 -5.16 13.49 1.96
CA SER A 27 -5.68 12.32 1.24
C SER A 27 -5.36 11.00 1.99
N PRO A 28 -6.12 9.91 1.74
CA PRO A 28 -5.75 8.57 2.17
C PRO A 28 -4.45 8.10 1.49
N LEU A 29 -3.83 7.03 1.99
CA LEU A 29 -2.64 6.47 1.34
C LEU A 29 -2.94 6.05 -0.10
N VAL A 30 -4.03 5.32 -0.29
CA VAL A 30 -4.56 4.95 -1.60
C VAL A 30 -6.06 5.14 -1.61
N GLU A 31 -6.56 5.82 -2.64
CA GLU A 31 -7.98 6.03 -2.85
C GLU A 31 -8.72 4.69 -3.04
N GLY A 32 -9.88 4.56 -2.42
CA GLY A 32 -10.68 3.32 -2.44
C GLY A 32 -10.12 2.16 -1.62
N CYS A 33 -8.99 2.33 -0.91
CA CYS A 33 -8.49 1.30 0.00
C CYS A 33 -9.38 1.15 1.24
N GLY A 34 -9.86 -0.06 1.51
CA GLY A 34 -10.74 -0.37 2.64
C GLY A 34 -10.05 -0.62 3.99
N CYS A 35 -8.73 -0.44 4.09
CA CYS A 35 -8.02 -0.67 5.36
C CYS A 35 -8.39 0.37 6.43
N TYR A 36 -8.16 0.07 7.70
CA TYR A 36 -8.46 0.99 8.80
C TYR A 36 -7.77 2.35 8.63
N HIS A 37 -6.48 2.36 8.25
CA HIS A 37 -5.79 3.63 8.00
C HIS A 37 -6.51 4.48 6.94
N CYS A 38 -6.79 3.93 5.75
CA CYS A 38 -7.34 4.72 4.66
C CYS A 38 -8.78 5.20 4.92
N ARG A 39 -9.52 4.53 5.82
CA ARG A 39 -10.86 4.95 6.24
C ARG A 39 -10.84 6.01 7.35
N ASN A 40 -9.82 6.03 8.20
CA ASN A 40 -9.85 6.79 9.45
C ASN A 40 -8.74 7.86 9.56
N HIS A 41 -7.69 7.77 8.75
CA HIS A 41 -6.47 8.59 8.87
C HIS A 41 -6.02 9.14 7.51
N LYS A 42 -5.16 10.15 7.55
CA LYS A 42 -4.61 10.85 6.38
C LYS A 42 -3.10 10.66 6.27
N ARG A 43 -2.53 10.87 5.08
CA ARG A 43 -1.06 10.80 4.86
C ARG A 43 -0.30 11.75 5.80
N ALA A 44 -0.79 12.97 6.01
CA ALA A 44 -0.24 13.94 6.96
C ALA A 44 -0.14 13.39 8.40
N CYS A 45 -1.18 12.69 8.86
CA CYS A 45 -1.21 12.08 10.19
C CYS A 45 -0.15 10.97 10.30
N LEU A 46 -0.06 10.10 9.29
CA LEU A 46 0.92 9.02 9.31
C LEU A 46 2.36 9.53 9.19
N ARG A 47 2.59 10.57 8.38
CA ARG A 47 3.88 11.26 8.34
C ARG A 47 4.24 11.82 9.72
N HIS A 48 3.30 12.50 10.37
CA HIS A 48 3.52 13.05 11.71
C HIS A 48 4.02 11.95 12.66
N LEU A 49 3.32 10.81 12.74
CA LEU A 49 3.74 9.67 13.56
C LEU A 49 5.13 9.13 13.19
N LEU A 50 5.47 9.10 11.90
CA LEU A 50 6.77 8.63 11.42
C LEU A 50 7.92 9.57 11.79
N VAL A 51 7.70 10.89 11.76
CA VAL A 51 8.74 11.88 12.09
C VAL A 51 8.89 12.09 13.60
N THR A 52 7.83 11.85 14.37
CA THR A 52 7.88 11.84 15.84
C THR A 52 8.33 10.50 16.42
N ASN A 53 8.64 9.51 15.58
CA ASN A 53 9.08 8.15 15.96
C ASN A 53 8.07 7.39 16.83
N GLU A 54 6.77 7.56 16.56
CA GLU A 54 5.70 6.85 17.26
C GLU A 54 5.50 5.43 16.71
N LEU A 55 5.43 4.43 17.60
CA LEU A 55 5.27 3.02 17.22
C LEU A 55 4.00 2.76 16.41
N LEU A 56 2.94 3.54 16.65
CA LEU A 56 1.66 3.46 15.94
C LEU A 56 1.83 3.62 14.43
N ALA A 57 2.84 4.37 13.97
CA ALA A 57 3.13 4.49 12.54
C ALA A 57 3.37 3.13 11.87
N GLY A 58 4.17 2.27 12.51
CA GLY A 58 4.48 0.93 12.00
C GLY A 58 3.25 0.02 11.94
N VAL A 59 2.39 0.08 12.97
CA VAL A 59 1.14 -0.69 13.02
C VAL A 59 0.19 -0.29 11.88
N LEU A 60 -0.03 1.00 11.69
CA LEU A 60 -0.91 1.51 10.63
C LEU A 60 -0.36 1.20 9.23
N LEU A 61 0.96 1.31 9.04
CA LEU A 61 1.63 0.94 7.79
C LEU A 61 1.48 -0.56 7.50
N MET A 62 1.72 -1.42 8.48
CA MET A 62 1.59 -2.86 8.32
C MET A 62 0.17 -3.24 7.90
N LEU A 63 -0.83 -2.65 8.56
CA LEU A 63 -2.23 -2.89 8.24
C LEU A 63 -2.59 -2.46 6.81
N HIS A 64 -2.09 -1.31 6.37
CA HIS A 64 -2.28 -0.84 4.99
C HIS A 64 -1.55 -1.72 3.98
N ASN A 65 -0.26 -1.97 4.19
CA ASN A 65 0.58 -2.74 3.27
C ASN A 65 0.05 -4.17 3.10
N MET A 66 -0.35 -4.82 4.18
CA MET A 66 -0.92 -6.17 4.13
C MET A 66 -2.26 -6.18 3.39
N ALA A 67 -3.15 -5.21 3.67
CA ALA A 67 -4.41 -5.09 2.96
C ALA A 67 -4.20 -4.88 1.44
N HIS A 68 -3.24 -4.03 1.06
CA HIS A 68 -2.87 -3.82 -0.34
C HIS A 68 -2.34 -5.08 -1.01
N TYR A 69 -1.45 -5.79 -0.32
CA TYR A 69 -0.88 -7.03 -0.83
C TYR A 69 -1.95 -8.12 -1.02
N CYS A 70 -2.84 -8.29 -0.04
CA CYS A 70 -3.98 -9.20 -0.18
C CYS A 70 -4.91 -8.82 -1.34
N ALA A 71 -5.23 -7.52 -1.49
CA ALA A 71 -6.07 -7.04 -2.58
C ALA A 71 -5.45 -7.30 -3.96
N PHE A 72 -4.13 -7.12 -4.09
CA PHE A 72 -3.39 -7.45 -5.31
C PHE A 72 -3.53 -8.93 -5.69
N PHE A 73 -3.32 -9.86 -4.76
CA PHE A 73 -3.49 -11.29 -5.03
C PHE A 73 -4.94 -11.70 -5.30
N THR A 74 -5.90 -11.04 -4.67
CA THR A 74 -7.32 -11.24 -4.98
C THR A 74 -7.63 -10.83 -6.42
N ALA A 75 -7.15 -9.67 -6.86
CA ALA A 75 -7.31 -9.20 -8.23
C ALA A 75 -6.65 -10.16 -9.24
N LEU A 76 -5.43 -10.62 -8.94
CA LEU A 76 -4.71 -11.59 -9.78
C LEU A 76 -5.51 -12.89 -9.97
N ARG A 77 -6.00 -13.48 -8.86
CA ARG A 77 -6.85 -14.69 -8.94
C ARG A 77 -8.14 -14.45 -9.72
N GLY A 78 -8.74 -13.26 -9.60
CA GLY A 78 -9.91 -12.87 -10.39
C GLY A 78 -9.64 -12.86 -11.89
N VAL A 79 -8.48 -12.35 -12.31
CA VAL A 79 -8.06 -12.35 -13.72
C VAL A 79 -7.84 -13.78 -14.24
N LEU A 80 -7.16 -14.64 -13.47
CA LEU A 80 -6.92 -16.04 -13.85
C LEU A 80 -8.24 -16.80 -14.05
N LYS A 81 -9.18 -16.70 -13.09
CA LYS A 81 -10.50 -17.34 -13.21
C LYS A 81 -11.28 -16.85 -14.43
N LYS A 82 -11.19 -15.56 -14.76
CA LYS A 82 -11.83 -15.00 -15.97
C LYS A 82 -11.18 -15.55 -17.24
N ALA A 83 -9.85 -15.68 -17.26
CA ALA A 83 -9.11 -16.23 -18.38
C ALA A 83 -9.47 -17.71 -18.65
N GLU A 84 -9.59 -18.53 -17.60
CA GLU A 84 -10.05 -19.93 -17.70
C GLU A 84 -11.46 -20.00 -18.32
N ASN A 85 -12.38 -19.15 -17.87
CA ASN A 85 -13.75 -19.13 -18.40
C ASN A 85 -13.84 -18.67 -19.86
N LEU A 86 -12.87 -17.88 -20.36
CA LEU A 86 -12.81 -17.42 -21.75
C LEU A 86 -12.28 -18.48 -22.71
N HIS A 87 -11.47 -19.43 -22.24
CA HIS A 87 -10.91 -20.51 -23.07
C HIS A 87 -11.78 -21.78 -23.05
N GLY A 88 -12.93 -21.74 -22.34
CA GLY A 88 -13.78 -22.91 -22.09
C GLY A 88 -13.06 -23.97 -21.24
N PRO A 89 -13.76 -24.96 -20.67
CA PRO A 89 -13.06 -26.19 -20.36
C PRO A 89 -12.43 -26.64 -21.68
N ALA A 90 -11.11 -26.88 -21.69
CA ALA A 90 -10.56 -27.74 -22.71
C ALA A 90 -11.48 -28.97 -22.75
N SER A 91 -12.30 -29.06 -23.80
CA SER A 91 -13.12 -30.24 -24.06
C SER A 91 -12.14 -31.40 -24.26
N PRO A 92 -12.54 -32.60 -23.83
CA PRO A 92 -11.73 -33.55 -23.06
C PRO A 92 -10.41 -33.99 -23.71
#